data_AF-A0A359KJL8-F1
#
_entry.id   AF-A0A359KJL8-F1
#
_cell.length_a   1.000
_cell.length_b   1.000
_cell.length_c   1.000
_cell.angle_alpha   90.00
_cell.angle_beta   90.00
_cell.angle_gamma   90.00
#
_symmetry.space_group_name_H-M   'P 1'
#
loop_
_entity.id
_entity.type
_entity.pdbx_description
1 polymer ?
#
loop_
_entity_poly.entity_id
_entity_poly.type
_entity_poly.pdbx_seq_one_letter_code
_entity_poly.pdbx_strand_id
1 'polypeptide(L)'
;MLALWAKTAQSSKNPDAWHPLICHMIDVAAVARAMWQEVLTPALRARITDGLGLPDEDVAGVWVAYLAGLHDIGKASPAFQAKYPEASERLTAAGLTPGHPENDPGHGVISTIAIGPLLEESGVPRRVANALATAIGGHHGVFPTSRRLQDPMKPQWLGNANWDAARLALATTLAEILDVPDIAPTRTDHPTSMVLAGLISVADWIGSDSERFFRFATPGDIADEAGLRAYLEHAEATADRALEELGWLGWTAPVDAAPFDSLFGFAPRPVQQRVAELPGVADGPGIVVVELPMGEGKTEAAFYLADRWAQGPAQRGLYVAMPTMATSNGMFGRLVGYLEQRFAGQHVNVQLIHSHAAVAPELEVFQDGPPPVDPKNIAAGGGDEPATVAVEEWFSKRKRGLLAPYGVGTVDQSLLMALQTPHVFVRTFGLAGKTVIFDEVHAYDTYMSTLF
;
A
#
# COMPACT_ATOMS: atom_id res chain seq x y z
N MET A 1 -4.41 -25.40 14.05
CA MET A 1 -3.87 -24.08 13.68
C MET A 1 -2.37 -24.11 13.38
N LEU A 2 -1.51 -24.40 14.36
CA LEU A 2 -0.04 -24.34 14.23
C LEU A 2 0.56 -25.29 13.18
N ALA A 3 -0.18 -26.32 12.72
CA ALA A 3 0.28 -27.23 11.67
C ALA A 3 0.21 -26.63 10.25
N LEU A 4 -0.46 -25.50 10.05
CA LEU A 4 -0.66 -24.88 8.74
C LEU A 4 0.50 -23.94 8.39
N TRP A 5 0.96 -23.98 7.15
CA TRP A 5 2.03 -23.11 6.66
C TRP A 5 1.53 -22.07 5.66
N ALA A 6 2.16 -20.89 5.65
CA ALA A 6 1.99 -19.87 4.63
C ALA A 6 3.17 -19.80 3.65
N LYS A 7 4.39 -20.07 4.15
CA LYS A 7 5.64 -20.01 3.38
C LYS A 7 6.58 -21.16 3.71
N THR A 8 7.45 -21.47 2.77
CA THR A 8 8.56 -22.42 2.91
C THR A 8 9.83 -21.78 2.37
N ALA A 9 10.98 -22.16 2.92
CA ALA A 9 12.25 -21.62 2.49
C ALA A 9 12.57 -22.13 1.08
N GLN A 10 12.88 -21.20 0.16
CA GLN A 10 13.47 -21.55 -1.14
C GLN A 10 15.01 -21.66 -1.07
N SER A 11 15.60 -21.26 0.06
CA SER A 11 17.05 -21.12 0.28
C SER A 11 17.69 -22.39 0.84
N SER A 12 18.89 -22.72 0.36
CA SER A 12 19.66 -23.92 0.71
C SER A 12 20.19 -23.95 2.16
N LYS A 13 20.07 -22.85 2.91
CA LYS A 13 20.62 -22.78 4.29
C LYS A 13 19.75 -23.49 5.32
N ASN A 14 18.43 -23.58 5.11
CA ASN A 14 17.53 -24.36 5.96
C ASN A 14 16.28 -24.78 5.14
N PRO A 15 16.39 -25.83 4.30
CA PRO A 15 15.34 -26.23 3.36
C PRO A 15 14.04 -26.69 4.04
N ASP A 16 14.11 -27.05 5.33
CA ASP A 16 12.95 -27.50 6.11
C ASP A 16 12.28 -26.36 6.89
N ALA A 17 12.80 -25.14 6.79
CA ALA A 17 12.18 -23.99 7.45
C ALA A 17 10.90 -23.58 6.73
N TRP A 18 9.83 -23.43 7.51
CA TRP A 18 8.53 -22.95 7.04
C TRP A 18 7.99 -21.92 8.02
N HIS A 19 7.12 -21.07 7.51
CA HIS A 19 6.48 -20.04 8.29
C HIS A 19 5.02 -20.40 8.59
N PRO A 20 4.60 -20.43 9.87
CA PRO A 20 3.22 -20.68 10.23
C PRO A 20 2.24 -19.71 9.59
N LEU A 21 1.09 -20.22 9.19
CA LEU A 21 0.05 -19.41 8.55
C LEU A 21 -0.41 -18.30 9.48
N ILE A 22 -0.66 -18.60 10.76
CA ILE A 22 -1.05 -17.59 11.75
C ILE A 22 0.00 -16.48 11.92
N CYS A 23 1.30 -16.80 11.84
CA CYS A 23 2.37 -15.80 11.91
C CYS A 23 2.34 -14.88 10.70
N HIS A 24 2.22 -15.41 9.48
CA HIS A 24 2.09 -14.56 8.28
C HIS A 24 0.84 -13.67 8.35
N MET A 25 -0.27 -14.19 8.89
CA MET A 25 -1.48 -13.39 9.12
C MET A 25 -1.22 -12.25 10.12
N ILE A 26 -0.48 -12.51 11.19
CA ILE A 26 -0.05 -11.51 12.17
C ILE A 26 0.89 -10.48 11.55
N ASP A 27 1.89 -10.91 10.77
CA ASP A 27 2.86 -10.03 10.11
C ASP A 27 2.15 -9.02 9.21
N VAL A 28 1.22 -9.50 8.38
CA VAL A 28 0.46 -8.64 7.47
C VAL A 28 -0.52 -7.73 8.22
N ALA A 29 -1.14 -8.22 9.30
CA ALA A 29 -1.97 -7.38 10.17
C ALA A 29 -1.15 -6.26 10.84
N ALA A 30 0.04 -6.57 11.35
CA ALA A 30 0.96 -5.62 11.97
C ALA A 30 1.41 -4.55 10.96
N VAL A 31 1.79 -4.94 9.74
CA VAL A 31 2.12 -3.98 8.68
C VAL A 31 0.92 -3.11 8.31
N ALA A 32 -0.27 -3.69 8.17
CA ALA A 32 -1.47 -2.91 7.87
C ALA A 32 -1.81 -1.92 8.99
N ARG A 33 -1.59 -2.29 10.26
CA ARG A 33 -1.77 -1.42 11.43
C ARG A 33 -0.76 -0.27 11.45
N ALA A 34 0.52 -0.57 11.25
CA ALA A 34 1.57 0.45 11.14
C ALA A 34 1.30 1.40 9.95
N MET A 35 0.82 0.86 8.83
CA MET A 35 0.41 1.69 7.69
C MET A 35 -0.81 2.56 8.01
N TRP A 36 -1.80 2.05 8.75
CA TRP A 36 -2.94 2.86 9.18
C TRP A 36 -2.49 4.07 10.01
N GLN A 37 -1.58 3.85 10.96
CA GLN A 37 -1.11 4.86 11.90
C GLN A 37 -0.19 5.88 11.24
N GLU A 38 0.86 5.41 10.56
CA GLU A 38 1.99 6.24 10.12
C GLU A 38 1.94 6.64 8.63
N VAL A 39 1.18 5.88 7.82
CA VAL A 39 1.20 5.99 6.35
C VAL A 39 -0.11 6.57 5.81
N LEU A 40 -1.26 6.29 6.39
CA LEU A 40 -2.51 6.90 5.92
C LEU A 40 -2.67 8.33 6.40
N THR A 41 -3.20 9.19 5.52
CA THR A 41 -3.59 10.54 5.94
C THR A 41 -4.84 10.48 6.81
N PRO A 42 -5.05 11.45 7.71
CA PRO A 42 -6.30 11.54 8.47
C PRO A 42 -7.54 11.54 7.57
N ALA A 43 -7.51 12.20 6.40
CA ALA A 43 -8.65 12.16 5.49
C ALA A 43 -8.93 10.76 4.91
N LEU A 44 -7.89 9.96 4.61
CA LEU A 44 -8.07 8.58 4.15
C LEU A 44 -8.57 7.68 5.27
N ARG A 45 -8.06 7.83 6.50
CA ARG A 45 -8.57 7.10 7.67
C ARG A 45 -10.04 7.41 7.93
N ALA A 46 -10.41 8.69 7.95
CA ALA A 46 -11.81 9.11 8.08
C ALA A 46 -12.68 8.55 6.96
N ARG A 47 -12.19 8.55 5.71
CA ARG A 47 -12.93 8.01 4.55
C ARG A 47 -13.15 6.50 4.62
N ILE A 48 -12.14 5.75 5.06
CA ILE A 48 -12.25 4.30 5.26
C ILE A 48 -13.20 4.01 6.42
N THR A 49 -13.06 4.73 7.54
CA THR A 49 -13.94 4.62 8.72
C THR A 49 -15.40 4.84 8.36
N ASP A 50 -15.71 5.94 7.66
CA ASP A 50 -17.05 6.22 7.15
C ASP A 50 -17.51 5.14 6.17
N GLY A 51 -16.66 4.75 5.23
CA GLY A 51 -16.96 3.72 4.24
C GLY A 51 -17.27 2.35 4.86
N LEU A 52 -16.64 2.00 5.98
CA LEU A 52 -16.94 0.78 6.74
C LEU A 52 -18.16 0.95 7.69
N GLY A 53 -18.60 2.19 7.91
CA GLY A 53 -19.67 2.52 8.86
C GLY A 53 -19.28 2.21 10.30
N LEU A 54 -18.02 2.46 10.64
CA LEU A 54 -17.46 2.31 11.97
C LEU A 54 -17.49 3.64 12.73
N PRO A 55 -17.53 3.61 14.08
CA PRO A 55 -17.74 4.81 14.88
C PRO A 55 -16.56 5.77 14.90
N ASP A 56 -15.33 5.23 14.82
CA ASP A 56 -14.09 6.00 14.95
C ASP A 56 -12.91 5.31 14.25
N GLU A 57 -11.81 6.06 14.11
CA GLU A 57 -10.59 5.62 13.42
C GLU A 57 -9.81 4.53 14.19
N ASP A 58 -9.97 4.44 15.51
CA ASP A 58 -9.27 3.44 16.32
C ASP A 58 -9.88 2.06 16.06
N VAL A 59 -11.21 1.96 16.11
CA VAL A 59 -11.97 0.76 15.73
C VAL A 59 -11.69 0.40 14.27
N ALA A 60 -11.69 1.38 13.36
CA ALA A 60 -11.39 1.14 11.95
C ALA A 60 -9.98 0.60 11.72
N GLY A 61 -8.97 1.13 12.41
CA GLY A 61 -7.59 0.65 12.29
C GLY A 61 -7.44 -0.82 12.67
N VAL A 62 -8.07 -1.24 13.76
CA VAL A 62 -8.06 -2.65 14.21
C VAL A 62 -8.77 -3.54 13.19
N TRP A 63 -9.92 -3.11 12.66
CA TRP A 63 -10.60 -3.85 11.59
C TRP A 63 -9.78 -3.94 10.31
N VAL A 64 -9.10 -2.87 9.90
CA VAL A 64 -8.23 -2.90 8.71
C VAL A 64 -7.09 -3.90 8.91
N ALA A 65 -6.45 -3.91 10.08
CA ALA A 65 -5.42 -4.91 10.42
C ALA A 65 -5.97 -6.34 10.38
N TYR A 66 -7.16 -6.56 10.96
CA TYR A 66 -7.82 -7.87 10.96
C TYR A 66 -8.16 -8.35 9.54
N LEU A 67 -8.80 -7.51 8.73
CA LEU A 67 -9.14 -7.83 7.34
C LEU A 67 -7.88 -8.10 6.49
N ALA A 68 -6.80 -7.36 6.74
CA ALA A 68 -5.51 -7.61 6.09
C ALA A 68 -4.93 -8.96 6.51
N GLY A 69 -4.94 -9.30 7.80
CA GLY A 69 -4.47 -10.60 8.28
C GLY A 69 -5.26 -11.77 7.70
N LEU A 70 -6.56 -11.61 7.40
CA LEU A 70 -7.37 -12.65 6.77
C LEU A 70 -7.08 -12.91 5.27
N HIS A 71 -6.27 -12.09 4.60
CA HIS A 71 -6.05 -12.18 3.14
C HIS A 71 -5.69 -13.59 2.65
N ASP A 72 -4.87 -14.29 3.43
CA ASP A 72 -4.31 -15.60 3.13
C ASP A 72 -5.03 -16.77 3.81
N ILE A 73 -6.22 -16.55 4.41
CA ILE A 73 -6.97 -17.62 5.09
C ILE A 73 -7.28 -18.81 4.17
N GLY A 74 -7.37 -18.59 2.85
CA GLY A 74 -7.53 -19.62 1.83
C GLY A 74 -6.32 -20.54 1.66
N LYS A 75 -5.15 -20.21 2.24
CA LYS A 75 -4.01 -21.13 2.35
C LYS A 75 -4.30 -22.28 3.31
N ALA A 76 -5.23 -22.11 4.25
CA ALA A 76 -5.79 -23.21 5.04
C ALA A 76 -6.80 -24.01 4.20
N SER A 77 -6.32 -24.64 3.13
CA SER A 77 -7.09 -25.48 2.22
C SER A 77 -6.30 -26.72 1.80
N PRO A 78 -6.99 -27.82 1.39
CA PRO A 78 -6.32 -29.04 0.95
C PRO A 78 -5.29 -28.81 -0.15
N ALA A 79 -5.67 -28.03 -1.17
CA ALA A 79 -4.87 -27.78 -2.38
C ALA A 79 -3.58 -27.02 -2.07
N PHE A 80 -3.67 -25.96 -1.25
CA PHE A 80 -2.50 -25.16 -0.92
C PHE A 80 -1.53 -25.94 -0.04
N GLN A 81 -2.04 -26.58 1.02
CA GLN A 81 -1.18 -27.28 1.98
C GLN A 81 -0.50 -28.51 1.35
N ALA A 82 -1.11 -29.14 0.33
CA ALA A 82 -0.52 -30.24 -0.43
C ALA A 82 0.71 -29.85 -1.28
N LYS A 83 0.98 -28.54 -1.45
CA LYS A 83 2.14 -28.06 -2.22
C LYS A 83 3.48 -28.30 -1.51
N TYR A 84 3.46 -28.61 -0.21
CA TYR A 84 4.65 -28.94 0.57
C TYR A 84 4.46 -30.32 1.22
N PRO A 85 4.86 -31.40 0.53
CA PRO A 85 4.63 -32.79 0.96
C PRO A 85 5.15 -33.11 2.37
N GLU A 86 6.24 -32.47 2.80
CA GLU A 86 6.86 -32.61 4.11
C GLU A 86 5.92 -32.16 5.25
N ALA A 87 4.93 -31.32 4.96
CA ALA A 87 3.89 -30.95 5.93
C ALA A 87 2.79 -32.02 6.10
N SER A 88 2.73 -33.04 5.24
CA SER A 88 1.60 -33.98 5.20
C SER A 88 1.39 -34.73 6.52
N GLU A 89 2.47 -35.19 7.15
CA GLU A 89 2.39 -35.93 8.42
C GLU A 89 1.82 -35.08 9.55
N ARG A 90 2.37 -33.86 9.75
CA ARG A 90 1.88 -32.92 10.79
C ARG A 90 0.45 -32.45 10.54
N LEU A 91 0.05 -32.27 9.28
CA LEU A 91 -1.31 -31.88 8.92
C LEU A 91 -2.30 -33.01 9.20
N THR A 92 -1.94 -34.24 8.80
CA THR A 92 -2.77 -35.43 9.05
C THR A 92 -2.92 -35.70 10.54
N ALA A 93 -1.85 -35.53 11.33
CA ALA A 93 -1.90 -35.61 12.80
C ALA A 93 -2.84 -34.56 13.42
N ALA A 94 -2.98 -33.40 12.77
CA ALA A 94 -3.94 -32.35 13.14
C ALA A 94 -5.36 -32.56 12.57
N GLY A 95 -5.64 -33.72 11.93
CA GLY A 95 -6.93 -34.02 11.31
C GLY A 95 -7.19 -33.33 9.97
N LEU A 96 -6.16 -32.73 9.36
CA LEU A 96 -6.22 -32.00 8.10
C LEU A 96 -5.57 -32.82 7.00
N THR A 97 -6.37 -33.44 6.13
CA THR A 97 -5.85 -34.23 5.01
C THR A 97 -5.59 -33.33 3.79
N PRO A 98 -4.33 -33.10 3.39
CA PRO A 98 -4.03 -32.35 2.17
C PRO A 98 -4.48 -33.14 0.93
N GLY A 99 -4.75 -32.44 -0.17
CA GLY A 99 -5.15 -33.11 -1.41
C GLY A 99 -5.14 -32.16 -2.60
N HIS A 100 -5.29 -32.72 -3.80
CA HIS A 100 -5.29 -31.97 -5.06
C HIS A 100 -6.71 -32.00 -5.67
N PRO A 101 -7.64 -31.14 -5.20
CA PRO A 101 -8.96 -31.06 -5.81
C PRO A 101 -8.85 -30.63 -7.27
N GLU A 102 -9.76 -31.12 -8.10
CA GLU A 102 -9.85 -30.70 -9.50
C GLU A 102 -10.15 -29.20 -9.60
N ASN A 103 -9.56 -28.56 -10.62
CA ASN A 103 -9.78 -27.15 -10.94
C ASN A 103 -9.49 -26.18 -9.76
N ASP A 104 -8.43 -26.42 -8.99
CA ASP A 104 -7.97 -25.52 -7.92
C ASP A 104 -8.01 -24.05 -8.36
N PRO A 105 -8.89 -23.21 -7.76
CA PRO A 105 -9.05 -21.82 -8.18
C PRO A 105 -7.94 -20.92 -7.61
N GLY A 106 -7.05 -21.46 -6.78
CA GLY A 106 -6.02 -20.72 -6.07
C GLY A 106 -6.54 -20.11 -4.76
N HIS A 107 -5.62 -19.93 -3.81
CA HIS A 107 -5.94 -19.50 -2.46
C HIS A 107 -6.67 -18.16 -2.34
N GLY A 108 -6.43 -17.16 -3.20
CA GLY A 108 -7.19 -15.89 -3.14
C GLY A 108 -8.72 -16.06 -3.37
N VAL A 109 -9.11 -16.97 -4.27
CA VAL A 109 -10.53 -17.31 -4.46
C VAL A 109 -11.07 -18.07 -3.26
N ILE A 110 -10.29 -19.00 -2.71
CA ILE A 110 -10.66 -19.75 -1.49
C ILE A 110 -10.82 -18.80 -0.29
N SER A 111 -9.90 -17.84 -0.11
CA SER A 111 -10.00 -16.78 0.90
C SER A 111 -11.32 -16.03 0.75
N THR A 112 -11.68 -15.62 -0.47
CA THR A 112 -12.95 -14.89 -0.72
C THR A 112 -14.17 -15.71 -0.29
N ILE A 113 -14.18 -17.01 -0.60
CA ILE A 113 -15.29 -17.89 -0.23
C ILE A 113 -15.35 -18.08 1.29
N ALA A 114 -14.19 -18.21 1.94
CA ALA A 114 -14.09 -18.50 3.37
C ALA A 114 -14.34 -17.27 4.26
N ILE A 115 -13.90 -16.07 3.87
CA ILE A 115 -13.98 -14.86 4.70
C ILE A 115 -15.44 -14.43 4.94
N GLY A 116 -16.33 -14.57 3.95
CA GLY A 116 -17.72 -14.14 4.08
C GLY A 116 -18.42 -14.72 5.33
N PRO A 117 -18.50 -16.06 5.46
CA PRO A 117 -19.02 -16.70 6.67
C PRO A 117 -18.30 -16.30 7.97
N LEU A 118 -16.97 -16.17 7.95
CA LEU A 118 -16.19 -15.81 9.13
C LEU A 118 -16.54 -14.40 9.64
N LEU A 119 -16.67 -13.43 8.74
CA LEU A 119 -17.05 -12.05 9.11
C LEU A 119 -18.49 -11.98 9.65
N GLU A 120 -19.38 -12.84 9.16
CA GLU A 120 -20.75 -12.90 9.68
C GLU A 120 -20.85 -13.46 11.09
N GLU A 121 -19.99 -14.42 11.42
CA GLU A 121 -19.85 -14.89 12.80
C GLU A 121 -19.36 -13.75 13.72
N SER A 122 -18.58 -12.80 13.19
CA SER A 122 -18.20 -11.55 13.86
C SER A 122 -19.25 -10.43 13.77
N GLY A 123 -20.49 -10.72 13.37
CA GLY A 123 -21.59 -9.76 13.34
C GLY A 123 -21.67 -8.85 12.10
N VAL A 124 -20.78 -9.00 11.12
CA VAL A 124 -20.82 -8.24 9.86
C VAL A 124 -22.02 -8.71 9.02
N PRO A 125 -22.88 -7.81 8.48
CA PRO A 125 -23.99 -8.24 7.64
C PRO A 125 -23.51 -8.99 6.38
N ARG A 126 -24.12 -10.13 6.04
CA ARG A 126 -23.80 -11.00 4.87
C ARG A 126 -23.42 -10.22 3.59
N ARG A 127 -24.15 -9.16 3.24
CA ARG A 127 -23.86 -8.35 2.04
C ARG A 127 -22.53 -7.60 2.16
N VAL A 128 -22.25 -7.03 3.32
CA VAL A 128 -21.01 -6.31 3.64
C VAL A 128 -19.86 -7.31 3.72
N ALA A 129 -20.06 -8.43 4.41
CA ALA A 129 -19.08 -9.52 4.52
C ALA A 129 -18.64 -10.02 3.14
N ASN A 130 -19.58 -10.29 2.23
CA ASN A 130 -19.26 -10.72 0.86
C ASN A 130 -18.48 -9.67 0.06
N ALA A 131 -18.82 -8.39 0.21
CA ALA A 131 -18.12 -7.30 -0.48
C ALA A 131 -16.68 -7.12 0.04
N LEU A 132 -16.49 -7.14 1.37
CA LEU A 132 -15.17 -7.11 2.00
C LEU A 132 -14.35 -8.34 1.61
N ALA A 133 -14.94 -9.54 1.66
CA ALA A 133 -14.27 -10.78 1.24
C ALA A 133 -13.79 -10.70 -0.22
N THR A 134 -14.59 -10.12 -1.12
CA THR A 134 -14.21 -9.92 -2.52
C THR A 134 -13.05 -8.94 -2.66
N ALA A 135 -13.05 -7.84 -1.89
CA ALA A 135 -11.95 -6.88 -1.88
C ALA A 135 -10.64 -7.52 -1.40
N ILE A 136 -10.71 -8.27 -0.29
CA ILE A 136 -9.56 -8.93 0.34
C ILE A 136 -8.99 -10.03 -0.54
N GLY A 137 -9.83 -10.92 -1.07
CA GLY A 137 -9.34 -12.03 -1.91
C GLY A 137 -8.89 -11.62 -3.31
N GLY A 138 -9.07 -10.35 -3.69
CA GLY A 138 -8.50 -9.76 -4.89
C GLY A 138 -7.01 -9.40 -4.77
N HIS A 139 -6.38 -9.52 -3.60
CA HIS A 139 -5.03 -8.99 -3.31
C HIS A 139 -3.90 -9.49 -4.22
N HIS A 140 -4.07 -10.58 -4.96
CA HIS A 140 -3.11 -11.01 -6.01
C HIS A 140 -3.31 -10.32 -7.37
N GLY A 141 -4.19 -9.32 -7.43
CA GLY A 141 -4.32 -8.42 -8.58
C GLY A 141 -5.63 -8.48 -9.32
N VAL A 142 -6.48 -9.49 -9.09
CA VAL A 142 -7.74 -9.66 -9.83
C VAL A 142 -8.82 -10.07 -8.84
N PHE A 143 -9.93 -9.33 -8.83
CA PHE A 143 -11.09 -9.70 -8.03
C PHE A 143 -11.73 -10.98 -8.57
N PRO A 144 -12.10 -11.95 -7.70
CA PRO A 144 -12.81 -13.14 -8.13
C PRO A 144 -14.14 -12.80 -8.81
N THR A 145 -14.42 -13.49 -9.92
CA THR A 145 -15.68 -13.28 -10.64
C THR A 145 -16.83 -13.99 -9.93
N SER A 146 -18.05 -13.46 -10.07
CA SER A 146 -19.27 -14.10 -9.55
C SER A 146 -19.42 -15.55 -10.05
N ARG A 147 -18.97 -15.84 -11.28
CA ARG A 147 -18.96 -17.20 -11.82
C ARG A 147 -18.11 -18.16 -10.98
N ARG A 148 -16.90 -17.75 -10.58
CA ARG A 148 -16.01 -18.56 -9.72
C ARG A 148 -16.59 -18.70 -8.31
N LEU A 149 -17.20 -17.64 -7.78
CA LEU A 149 -17.81 -17.65 -6.44
C LEU A 149 -19.13 -18.44 -6.36
N GLN A 150 -19.72 -18.81 -7.50
CA GLN A 150 -20.94 -19.62 -7.58
C GLN A 150 -20.68 -21.04 -8.10
N ASP A 151 -19.42 -21.45 -8.20
CA ASP A 151 -19.04 -22.77 -8.72
C ASP A 151 -19.53 -23.90 -7.78
N PRO A 152 -20.16 -24.97 -8.30
CA PRO A 152 -20.59 -26.11 -7.47
C PRO A 152 -19.42 -26.88 -6.84
N MET A 153 -18.19 -26.72 -7.34
CA MET A 153 -17.00 -27.38 -6.78
C MET A 153 -16.46 -26.73 -5.49
N LYS A 154 -17.02 -25.58 -5.06
CA LYS A 154 -16.61 -24.87 -3.84
C LYS A 154 -16.36 -25.76 -2.61
N PRO A 155 -17.23 -26.74 -2.26
CA PRO A 155 -16.99 -27.60 -1.11
C PRO A 155 -15.71 -28.42 -1.23
N GLN A 156 -15.33 -28.85 -2.44
CA GLN A 156 -14.10 -29.61 -2.66
C GLN A 156 -12.84 -28.75 -2.47
N TRP A 157 -12.91 -27.47 -2.84
CA TRP A 157 -11.80 -26.53 -2.67
C TRP A 157 -11.59 -26.13 -1.21
N LEU A 158 -12.68 -25.92 -0.46
CA LEU A 158 -12.64 -25.60 0.97
C LEU A 158 -12.20 -26.79 1.83
N GLY A 159 -12.44 -28.02 1.37
CA GLY A 159 -12.20 -29.23 2.15
C GLY A 159 -13.40 -29.61 3.02
N ASN A 160 -13.14 -30.40 4.06
CA ASN A 160 -14.16 -30.88 5.00
C ASN A 160 -14.30 -29.96 6.24
N ALA A 161 -15.15 -30.36 7.18
CA ALA A 161 -15.42 -29.62 8.42
C ALA A 161 -14.17 -29.36 9.28
N ASN A 162 -13.12 -30.19 9.20
CA ASN A 162 -11.88 -29.92 9.94
C ASN A 162 -11.13 -28.71 9.35
N TRP A 163 -11.20 -28.53 8.03
CA TRP A 163 -10.65 -27.34 7.37
C TRP A 163 -11.47 -26.08 7.70
N ASP A 164 -12.79 -26.19 7.76
CA ASP A 164 -13.66 -25.09 8.24
C ASP A 164 -13.32 -24.70 9.67
N ALA A 165 -13.23 -25.69 10.57
CA ALA A 165 -12.85 -25.46 11.97
C ALA A 165 -11.45 -24.85 12.11
N ALA A 166 -10.48 -25.26 11.27
CA ALA A 166 -9.14 -24.68 11.27
C ALA A 166 -9.12 -23.22 10.82
N ARG A 167 -9.93 -22.85 9.81
CA ARG A 167 -10.07 -21.47 9.35
C ARG A 167 -10.76 -20.60 10.40
N LEU A 168 -11.82 -21.11 11.02
CA LEU A 168 -12.49 -20.44 12.13
C LEU A 168 -11.51 -20.20 13.28
N ALA A 169 -10.78 -21.22 13.70
CA ALA A 169 -9.77 -21.08 14.76
C ALA A 169 -8.71 -20.02 14.42
N LEU A 170 -8.18 -20.00 13.18
CA LEU A 170 -7.25 -18.96 12.74
C LEU A 170 -7.85 -17.55 12.81
N ALA A 171 -9.08 -17.38 12.32
CA ALA A 171 -9.76 -16.09 12.28
C ALA A 171 -10.16 -15.60 13.68
N THR A 172 -10.61 -16.50 14.56
CA THR A 172 -10.93 -16.19 15.95
C THR A 172 -9.67 -15.86 16.75
N THR A 173 -8.61 -16.68 16.67
CA THR A 173 -7.34 -16.39 17.35
C THR A 173 -6.77 -15.05 16.88
N LEU A 174 -6.78 -14.76 15.57
CA LEU A 174 -6.32 -13.46 15.07
C LEU A 174 -7.15 -12.30 15.62
N ALA A 175 -8.48 -12.46 15.70
CA ALA A 175 -9.35 -11.43 16.26
C ALA A 175 -9.07 -11.19 17.75
N GLU A 176 -8.84 -12.26 18.51
CA GLU A 176 -8.52 -12.21 19.94
C GLU A 176 -7.18 -11.51 20.22
N ILE A 177 -6.12 -11.85 19.48
CA ILE A 177 -4.78 -11.24 19.72
C ILE A 177 -4.69 -9.79 19.25
N LEU A 178 -5.47 -9.41 18.23
CA LEU A 178 -5.58 -8.02 17.77
C LEU A 178 -6.58 -7.20 18.61
N ASP A 179 -7.24 -7.84 19.58
CA ASP A 179 -8.27 -7.25 20.42
C ASP A 179 -9.38 -6.57 19.58
N VAL A 180 -9.86 -7.27 18.53
CA VAL A 180 -10.91 -6.76 17.63
C VAL A 180 -12.18 -6.44 18.43
N PRO A 181 -12.67 -5.19 18.37
CA PRO A 181 -13.84 -4.79 19.15
C PRO A 181 -15.12 -5.44 18.64
N ASP A 182 -16.07 -5.65 19.55
CA ASP A 182 -17.44 -6.14 19.25
C ASP A 182 -18.32 -5.05 18.62
N ILE A 183 -17.78 -4.39 17.60
CA ILE A 183 -18.44 -3.35 16.79
C ILE A 183 -18.07 -3.64 15.33
N ALA A 184 -18.97 -4.29 14.62
CA ALA A 184 -18.72 -4.77 13.26
C ALA A 184 -18.93 -3.68 12.18
N PRO A 185 -18.19 -3.74 11.06
CA PRO A 185 -18.50 -2.96 9.86
C PRO A 185 -19.95 -3.15 9.42
N THR A 186 -20.66 -2.03 9.22
CA THR A 186 -22.09 -2.03 8.89
C THR A 186 -22.38 -1.77 7.42
N ARG A 187 -21.39 -1.23 6.69
CA ARG A 187 -21.46 -0.97 5.25
C ARG A 187 -20.07 -1.08 4.61
N THR A 188 -20.04 -1.07 3.28
CA THR A 188 -18.84 -0.85 2.48
C THR A 188 -19.26 -0.24 1.16
N ASP A 189 -18.39 0.55 0.56
CA ASP A 189 -18.55 1.07 -0.80
C ASP A 189 -17.35 0.70 -1.68
N HIS A 190 -17.48 0.93 -2.99
CA HIS A 190 -16.44 0.57 -3.95
C HIS A 190 -15.13 1.33 -3.73
N PRO A 191 -15.11 2.65 -3.48
CA PRO A 191 -13.87 3.36 -3.17
C PRO A 191 -13.12 2.77 -1.97
N THR A 192 -13.81 2.50 -0.86
CA THR A 192 -13.20 1.89 0.33
C THR A 192 -12.68 0.49 0.01
N SER A 193 -13.45 -0.34 -0.71
CA SER A 193 -12.98 -1.66 -1.13
C SER A 193 -11.72 -1.61 -2.01
N MET A 194 -11.62 -0.63 -2.92
CA MET A 194 -10.45 -0.44 -3.79
C MET A 194 -9.21 -0.01 -3.00
N VAL A 195 -9.37 0.95 -2.08
CA VAL A 195 -8.27 1.42 -1.23
C VAL A 195 -7.80 0.29 -0.29
N LEU A 196 -8.72 -0.46 0.32
CA LEU A 196 -8.41 -1.60 1.17
C LEU A 196 -7.67 -2.70 0.39
N ALA A 197 -8.12 -3.05 -0.80
CA ALA A 197 -7.44 -4.06 -1.62
C ALA A 197 -5.99 -3.62 -1.95
N GLY A 198 -5.77 -2.34 -2.24
CA GLY A 198 -4.43 -1.79 -2.47
C GLY A 198 -3.54 -1.83 -1.22
N LEU A 199 -4.07 -1.40 -0.08
CA LEU A 199 -3.37 -1.44 1.21
C LEU A 199 -2.98 -2.87 1.58
N ILE A 200 -3.92 -3.81 1.50
CA ILE A 200 -3.70 -5.22 1.88
C ILE A 200 -2.65 -5.87 0.97
N SER A 201 -2.67 -5.61 -0.33
CA SER A 201 -1.61 -6.11 -1.23
C SER A 201 -0.24 -5.56 -0.89
N VAL A 202 -0.15 -4.28 -0.51
CA VAL A 202 1.13 -3.68 -0.10
C VAL A 202 1.59 -4.25 1.23
N ALA A 203 0.68 -4.41 2.20
CA ALA A 203 0.97 -5.01 3.49
C ALA A 203 1.45 -6.46 3.33
N ASP A 204 0.81 -7.26 2.46
CA ASP A 204 1.28 -8.61 2.12
C ASP A 204 2.67 -8.58 1.49
N TRP A 205 2.98 -7.63 0.58
CA TRP A 205 4.32 -7.55 -0.01
C TRP A 205 5.43 -7.24 1.00
N ILE A 206 5.14 -6.41 2.01
CA ILE A 206 6.10 -6.04 3.06
C ILE A 206 6.20 -7.16 4.10
N GLY A 207 5.06 -7.63 4.63
CA GLY A 207 4.98 -8.80 5.50
C GLY A 207 5.57 -10.06 4.86
N SER A 208 5.66 -10.05 3.52
CA SER A 208 6.24 -11.15 2.78
C SER A 208 7.77 -11.19 2.69
N ASP A 209 8.47 -10.12 3.06
CA ASP A 209 9.92 -10.03 2.90
C ASP A 209 10.66 -10.68 4.07
N SER A 210 10.81 -12.01 3.98
CA SER A 210 11.42 -12.82 5.04
C SER A 210 12.95 -12.75 5.09
N GLU A 211 13.58 -12.26 4.03
CA GLU A 211 15.04 -12.09 3.98
C GLU A 211 15.47 -10.84 4.75
N ARG A 212 14.68 -9.76 4.67
CA ARG A 212 14.98 -8.47 5.33
C ARG A 212 14.30 -8.31 6.68
N PHE A 213 13.01 -8.63 6.79
CA PHE A 213 12.18 -8.20 7.93
C PHE A 213 11.56 -9.36 8.70
N PHE A 214 10.70 -10.16 8.06
CA PHE A 214 9.83 -11.13 8.73
C PHE A 214 10.41 -12.54 8.71
N ARG A 215 11.32 -12.81 9.65
CA ARG A 215 11.98 -14.12 9.76
C ARG A 215 10.97 -15.21 10.11
N PHE A 216 11.24 -16.43 9.64
CA PHE A 216 10.34 -17.55 9.91
C PHE A 216 10.32 -17.91 11.40
N ALA A 217 9.16 -17.72 12.02
CA ALA A 217 8.85 -18.20 13.37
C ALA A 217 8.92 -19.73 13.46
N THR A 218 9.27 -20.24 14.64
CA THR A 218 9.15 -21.67 14.94
C THR A 218 7.86 -21.93 15.73
N PRO A 219 7.20 -23.10 15.58
CA PRO A 219 5.98 -23.40 16.33
C PRO A 219 6.12 -23.34 17.85
N GLY A 220 7.34 -23.52 18.37
CA GLY A 220 7.61 -23.40 19.80
C GLY A 220 7.45 -21.98 20.33
N ASP A 221 7.71 -20.97 19.48
CA ASP A 221 7.63 -19.55 19.84
C ASP A 221 6.18 -19.07 20.01
N ILE A 222 5.21 -19.83 19.49
CA ILE A 222 3.79 -19.47 19.37
C ILE A 222 2.86 -20.59 19.90
N ALA A 223 3.36 -21.39 20.84
CA ALA A 223 2.66 -22.59 21.31
C ALA A 223 1.38 -22.28 22.10
N ASP A 224 1.27 -21.07 22.67
CA ASP A 224 0.14 -20.60 23.46
C ASP A 224 -0.19 -19.13 23.14
N GLU A 225 -1.22 -18.59 23.82
CA GLU A 225 -1.68 -17.21 23.62
C GLU A 225 -0.59 -16.19 23.98
N ALA A 226 0.20 -16.43 25.03
CA ALA A 226 1.27 -15.54 25.43
C ALA A 226 2.37 -15.46 24.37
N GLY A 227 2.74 -16.61 23.78
CA GLY A 227 3.67 -16.67 22.66
C GLY A 227 3.14 -15.94 21.41
N LEU A 228 1.85 -16.07 21.10
CA LEU A 228 1.23 -15.35 19.98
C LEU A 228 1.20 -13.82 20.21
N ARG A 229 0.91 -13.36 21.42
CA ARG A 229 0.95 -11.92 21.75
C ARG A 229 2.38 -11.37 21.71
N ALA A 230 3.35 -12.11 22.24
CA ALA A 230 4.76 -11.75 22.11
C ALA A 230 5.23 -11.71 20.65
N TYR A 231 4.73 -12.63 19.82
CA TYR A 231 4.99 -12.61 18.38
C TYR A 231 4.38 -11.39 17.69
N LEU A 232 3.13 -11.02 18.04
CA LEU A 232 2.49 -9.80 17.54
C LEU A 232 3.30 -8.54 17.89
N GLU A 233 3.73 -8.39 19.15
CA GLU A 233 4.58 -7.26 19.57
C GLU A 233 5.88 -7.17 18.73
N HIS A 234 6.50 -8.32 18.46
CA HIS A 234 7.68 -8.38 17.61
C HIS A 234 7.38 -8.03 16.14
N ALA A 235 6.24 -8.48 15.62
CA ALA A 235 5.80 -8.19 14.26
C ALA A 235 5.46 -6.71 14.08
N GLU A 236 4.84 -6.06 15.07
CA GLU A 236 4.57 -4.62 15.09
C GLU A 236 5.87 -3.81 15.06
N ALA A 237 6.81 -4.09 15.97
CA ALA A 237 8.12 -3.43 15.97
C ALA A 237 8.92 -3.67 14.67
N THR A 238 8.70 -4.82 14.01
CA THR A 238 9.33 -5.13 12.73
C THR A 238 8.65 -4.40 11.57
N ALA A 239 7.32 -4.24 11.60
CA ALA A 239 6.58 -3.46 10.64
C ALA A 239 7.00 -1.99 10.66
N ASP A 240 7.16 -1.40 11.84
CA ASP A 240 7.62 -0.01 11.99
C ASP A 240 9.00 0.17 11.35
N ARG A 241 9.97 -0.67 11.72
CA ARG A 241 11.31 -0.67 11.08
C ARG A 241 11.23 -0.87 9.57
N ALA A 242 10.38 -1.78 9.10
CA ALA A 242 10.26 -2.03 7.67
C ALA A 242 9.75 -0.79 6.93
N LEU A 243 8.79 -0.06 7.49
CA LEU A 243 8.29 1.18 6.89
C LEU A 243 9.35 2.29 6.90
N GLU A 244 10.14 2.40 7.97
CA GLU A 244 11.29 3.31 8.05
C GLU A 244 12.37 2.96 7.01
N GLU A 245 12.88 1.73 7.03
CA GLU A 245 13.99 1.26 6.16
C GLU A 245 13.61 1.24 4.67
N LEU A 246 12.33 1.04 4.35
CA LEU A 246 11.85 1.11 2.98
C LEU A 246 11.59 2.54 2.51
N GLY A 247 11.66 3.55 3.38
CA GLY A 247 11.43 4.96 3.05
C GLY A 247 9.97 5.32 2.81
N TRP A 248 9.04 4.68 3.54
CA TRP A 248 7.65 5.12 3.62
C TRP A 248 7.45 6.28 4.60
N LEU A 249 8.35 6.37 5.58
CA LEU A 249 8.41 7.36 6.64
C LEU A 249 9.60 8.31 6.42
N GLY A 250 9.81 9.24 7.34
CA GLY A 250 10.93 10.19 7.30
C GLY A 250 10.60 11.58 6.74
N TRP A 251 9.35 11.78 6.28
CA TRP A 251 8.83 13.10 5.95
C TRP A 251 7.45 13.31 6.56
N THR A 252 7.14 14.56 6.87
CA THR A 252 5.85 14.98 7.43
C THR A 252 5.21 16.02 6.54
N ALA A 253 3.88 15.97 6.41
CA ALA A 253 3.14 17.01 5.71
C ALA A 253 3.42 18.37 6.36
N PRO A 254 3.69 19.41 5.57
CA PRO A 254 4.06 20.70 6.13
C PRO A 254 2.86 21.35 6.81
N VAL A 255 3.06 21.81 8.06
CA VAL A 255 2.00 22.47 8.84
C VAL A 255 1.88 23.96 8.49
N ASP A 256 3.01 24.60 8.19
CA ASP A 256 3.07 26.03 7.91
C ASP A 256 3.09 26.34 6.43
N ALA A 257 2.47 27.46 6.03
CA ALA A 257 2.58 27.97 4.67
C ALA A 257 3.99 28.52 4.39
N ALA A 258 4.63 28.00 3.34
CA ALA A 258 5.86 28.59 2.81
C ALA A 258 5.52 29.72 1.83
N PRO A 259 6.25 30.84 1.85
CA PRO A 259 6.15 31.84 0.79
C PRO A 259 6.72 31.28 -0.53
N PHE A 260 6.21 31.76 -1.66
CA PHE A 260 6.59 31.23 -2.98
C PHE A 260 8.11 31.34 -3.23
N ASP A 261 8.71 32.45 -2.87
CA ASP A 261 10.13 32.72 -3.10
C ASP A 261 11.05 31.81 -2.29
N SER A 262 10.65 31.36 -1.10
CA SER A 262 11.43 30.36 -0.35
C SER A 262 11.37 28.97 -0.98
N LEU A 263 10.30 28.63 -1.70
CA LEU A 263 10.14 27.33 -2.35
C LEU A 263 10.94 27.22 -3.65
N PHE A 264 11.11 28.33 -4.38
CA PHE A 264 11.65 28.33 -5.74
C PHE A 264 12.87 29.22 -5.94
N GLY A 265 13.23 30.06 -4.96
CA GLY A 265 14.39 30.95 -5.03
C GLY A 265 14.21 32.20 -5.92
N PHE A 266 12.97 32.51 -6.33
CA PHE A 266 12.65 33.70 -7.13
C PHE A 266 11.26 34.25 -6.81
N ALA A 267 11.04 35.54 -7.12
CA ALA A 267 9.76 36.20 -6.87
C ALA A 267 8.65 35.67 -7.80
N PRO A 268 7.42 35.43 -7.28
CA PRO A 268 6.33 34.93 -8.09
C PRO A 268 5.85 35.93 -9.13
N ARG A 269 5.37 35.42 -10.25
CA ARG A 269 4.55 36.19 -11.19
C ARG A 269 3.14 36.39 -10.60
N PRO A 270 2.43 37.49 -10.96
CA PRO A 270 1.08 37.76 -10.46
C PRO A 270 0.12 36.58 -10.65
N VAL A 271 0.24 35.86 -11.78
CA VAL A 271 -0.61 34.71 -12.07
C VAL A 271 -0.34 33.51 -11.16
N GLN A 272 0.91 33.28 -10.76
CA GLN A 272 1.31 32.17 -9.88
C GLN A 272 0.77 32.37 -8.46
N GLN A 273 0.80 33.61 -7.96
CA GLN A 273 0.14 33.98 -6.71
C GLN A 273 -1.37 33.79 -6.80
N ARG A 274 -1.99 34.30 -7.88
CA ARG A 274 -3.44 34.31 -8.00
C ARG A 274 -4.06 32.91 -8.00
N VAL A 275 -3.39 31.92 -8.59
CA VAL A 275 -3.85 30.52 -8.63
C VAL A 275 -4.02 29.93 -7.24
N ALA A 276 -3.06 30.14 -6.33
CA ALA A 276 -3.12 29.64 -4.95
C ALA A 276 -4.12 30.42 -4.06
N GLU A 277 -4.54 31.60 -4.50
CA GLU A 277 -5.48 32.49 -3.80
C GLU A 277 -6.88 32.49 -4.44
N LEU A 278 -7.15 31.53 -5.33
CA LEU A 278 -8.47 31.39 -5.92
C LEU A 278 -9.51 31.09 -4.82
N PRO A 279 -10.67 31.77 -4.83
CA PRO A 279 -11.74 31.49 -3.87
C PRO A 279 -12.15 30.01 -3.94
N GLY A 280 -12.32 29.38 -2.79
CA GLY A 280 -12.76 27.98 -2.68
C GLY A 280 -11.65 26.94 -2.79
N VAL A 281 -10.43 27.33 -3.18
CA VAL A 281 -9.31 26.38 -3.30
C VAL A 281 -8.88 25.79 -1.94
N ALA A 282 -9.11 26.51 -0.84
CA ALA A 282 -8.83 26.02 0.50
C ALA A 282 -10.01 25.27 1.16
N ASP A 283 -11.17 25.19 0.50
CA ASP A 283 -12.43 24.74 1.13
C ASP A 283 -12.57 23.20 1.16
N GLY A 284 -11.63 22.46 0.58
CA GLY A 284 -11.62 21.01 0.56
C GLY A 284 -11.15 20.41 -0.77
N PRO A 285 -11.50 19.15 -1.07
CA PRO A 285 -11.14 18.51 -2.33
C PRO A 285 -11.65 19.31 -3.54
N GLY A 286 -10.77 19.58 -4.50
CA GLY A 286 -11.11 20.38 -5.68
C GLY A 286 -10.28 20.00 -6.91
N ILE A 287 -10.73 20.48 -8.06
CA ILE A 287 -10.01 20.40 -9.33
C ILE A 287 -9.76 21.83 -9.79
N VAL A 288 -8.51 22.15 -10.12
CA VAL A 288 -8.11 23.45 -10.65
C VAL A 288 -7.56 23.26 -12.06
N VAL A 289 -8.13 23.99 -13.01
CA VAL A 289 -7.68 24.00 -14.40
C VAL A 289 -7.00 25.35 -14.65
N VAL A 290 -5.73 25.31 -15.07
CA VAL A 290 -4.90 26.51 -15.30
C VAL A 290 -4.57 26.61 -16.79
N GLU A 291 -5.18 27.57 -17.47
CA GLU A 291 -4.93 27.86 -18.88
C GLU A 291 -4.02 29.07 -19.03
N LEU A 292 -2.72 28.84 -19.24
CA LEU A 292 -1.73 29.90 -19.45
C LEU A 292 -0.81 29.61 -20.65
N PRO A 293 -0.32 30.67 -21.33
CA PRO A 293 0.71 30.53 -22.36
C PRO A 293 1.94 29.76 -21.87
N MET A 294 2.67 29.15 -22.80
CA MET A 294 3.95 28.49 -22.48
C MET A 294 4.95 29.51 -21.92
N GLY A 295 5.73 29.09 -20.93
CA GLY A 295 6.74 29.96 -20.29
C GLY A 295 6.20 30.92 -19.23
N GLU A 296 4.89 30.89 -18.92
CA GLU A 296 4.28 31.70 -17.85
C GLU A 296 4.40 31.10 -16.44
N GLY A 297 5.10 29.97 -16.31
CA GLY A 297 5.36 29.32 -15.02
C GLY A 297 4.17 28.56 -14.44
N LYS A 298 3.43 27.83 -15.31
CA LYS A 298 2.32 26.94 -14.93
C LYS A 298 2.72 25.91 -13.88
N THR A 299 3.87 25.27 -14.07
CA THR A 299 4.36 24.23 -13.15
C THR A 299 4.55 24.77 -11.74
N GLU A 300 5.20 25.92 -11.55
CA GLU A 300 5.38 26.48 -10.21
C GLU A 300 4.07 26.96 -9.60
N ALA A 301 3.13 27.45 -10.39
CA ALA A 301 1.78 27.73 -9.89
C ALA A 301 1.12 26.46 -9.34
N ALA A 302 1.26 25.35 -10.06
CA ALA A 302 0.70 24.06 -9.65
C ALA A 302 1.42 23.47 -8.41
N PHE A 303 2.75 23.56 -8.34
CA PHE A 303 3.52 23.14 -7.16
C PHE A 303 3.17 23.99 -5.94
N TYR A 304 3.05 25.31 -6.11
CA TYR A 304 2.67 26.20 -5.03
C TYR A 304 1.25 25.91 -4.52
N LEU A 305 0.32 25.64 -5.43
CA LEU A 305 -1.03 25.19 -5.06
C LEU A 305 -1.00 23.83 -4.33
N ALA A 306 -0.21 22.88 -4.82
CA ALA A 306 -0.05 21.58 -4.16
C ALA A 306 0.59 21.70 -2.77
N ASP A 307 1.50 22.64 -2.55
CA ASP A 307 2.06 22.96 -1.22
C ASP A 307 0.99 23.52 -0.27
N ARG A 308 0.09 24.36 -0.79
CA ARG A 308 -1.04 24.89 -0.02
C ARG A 308 -2.02 23.80 0.39
N TRP A 309 -2.31 22.86 -0.51
CA TRP A 309 -3.12 21.68 -0.19
C TRP A 309 -2.42 20.70 0.75
N ALA A 310 -1.08 20.66 0.74
CA ALA A 310 -0.30 19.82 1.63
C ALA A 310 -0.44 20.19 3.12
N GLN A 311 -0.93 21.40 3.41
CA GLN A 311 -1.25 21.85 4.77
C GLN A 311 -2.53 21.20 5.33
N GLY A 312 -3.38 20.67 4.46
CA GLY A 312 -4.60 19.99 4.85
C GLY A 312 -4.36 18.54 5.29
N PRO A 313 -5.29 17.93 6.04
CA PRO A 313 -5.21 16.54 6.50
C PRO A 313 -5.32 15.50 5.37
N ALA A 314 -5.40 15.94 4.12
CA ALA A 314 -5.76 15.10 2.98
C ALA A 314 -4.57 14.63 2.14
N GLN A 315 -3.43 15.32 2.20
CA GLN A 315 -2.37 15.14 1.21
C GLN A 315 -1.12 14.47 1.81
N ARG A 316 -0.70 13.38 1.18
CA ARG A 316 0.54 12.63 1.40
C ARG A 316 1.34 12.55 0.10
N GLY A 317 1.79 13.74 -0.30
CA GLY A 317 2.71 13.95 -1.40
C GLY A 317 2.02 14.31 -2.72
N LEU A 318 2.75 14.09 -3.81
CA LEU A 318 2.43 14.66 -5.11
C LEU A 318 2.82 13.69 -6.23
N TYR A 319 1.95 13.55 -7.23
CA TYR A 319 2.29 12.89 -8.48
C TYR A 319 2.16 13.86 -9.66
N VAL A 320 3.24 14.04 -10.41
CA VAL A 320 3.26 14.86 -11.62
C VAL A 320 3.19 13.96 -12.84
N ALA A 321 2.01 13.95 -13.47
CA ALA A 321 1.71 13.24 -14.69
C ALA A 321 2.12 14.08 -15.91
N MET A 322 3.16 13.62 -16.60
CA MET A 322 3.74 14.26 -17.78
C MET A 322 3.27 13.58 -19.07
N PRO A 323 3.16 14.29 -20.20
CA PRO A 323 2.70 13.71 -21.45
C PRO A 323 3.69 12.72 -22.06
N THR A 324 5.01 12.90 -21.82
CA THR A 324 6.06 12.05 -22.39
C THR A 324 7.16 11.73 -21.38
N MET A 325 7.93 10.67 -21.63
CA MET A 325 9.08 10.33 -20.77
C MET A 325 10.17 11.41 -20.78
N ALA A 326 10.45 12.02 -21.94
CA ALA A 326 11.49 13.06 -22.06
C ALA A 326 11.16 14.28 -21.20
N THR A 327 9.89 14.65 -21.11
CA THR A 327 9.43 15.73 -20.23
C THR A 327 9.46 15.35 -18.75
N SER A 328 9.38 14.05 -18.42
CA SER A 328 9.48 13.56 -17.03
C SER A 328 10.85 13.78 -16.41
N ASN A 329 11.94 13.59 -17.16
CA ASN A 329 13.30 13.77 -16.63
C ASN A 329 13.55 15.23 -16.20
N GLY A 330 13.19 16.19 -17.06
CA GLY A 330 13.31 17.62 -16.73
C GLY A 330 12.41 18.03 -15.57
N MET A 331 11.21 17.47 -15.48
CA MET A 331 10.29 17.72 -14.38
C MET A 331 10.76 17.11 -13.05
N PHE A 332 11.42 15.96 -13.10
CA PHE A 332 11.96 15.29 -11.91
C PHE A 332 12.97 16.18 -11.18
N GLY A 333 13.94 16.77 -11.90
CA GLY A 333 14.89 17.70 -11.29
C GLY A 333 14.23 18.92 -10.64
N ARG A 334 13.15 19.45 -11.24
CA ARG A 334 12.38 20.56 -10.66
C ARG A 334 11.63 20.14 -9.38
N LEU A 335 11.06 18.93 -9.37
CA LEU A 335 10.41 18.40 -8.18
C LEU A 335 11.44 18.19 -7.06
N VAL A 336 12.61 17.62 -7.34
CA VAL A 336 13.68 17.45 -6.35
C VAL A 336 14.08 18.80 -5.75
N GLY A 337 14.33 19.82 -6.59
CA GLY A 337 14.68 21.16 -6.10
C GLY A 337 13.60 21.77 -5.20
N TYR A 338 12.32 21.60 -5.52
CA TYR A 338 11.23 22.01 -4.63
C TYR A 338 11.24 21.25 -3.30
N LEU A 339 11.43 19.93 -3.33
CA LEU A 339 11.42 19.10 -2.11
C LEU A 339 12.62 19.40 -1.20
N GLU A 340 13.80 19.64 -1.77
CA GLU A 340 15.01 20.01 -1.01
C GLU A 340 14.81 21.32 -0.23
N GLN A 341 14.18 22.32 -0.86
CA GLN A 341 13.88 23.60 -0.21
C GLN A 341 12.77 23.46 0.83
N ARG A 342 11.74 22.66 0.54
CA ARG A 342 10.55 22.56 1.39
C ARG A 342 10.74 21.67 2.62
N PHE A 343 11.43 20.56 2.46
CA PHE A 343 11.56 19.52 3.49
C PHE A 343 12.98 19.42 4.01
N ALA A 344 13.68 20.55 4.14
CA ALA A 344 15.03 20.64 4.70
C ALA A 344 15.14 19.83 6.02
N GLY A 345 16.18 19.00 6.12
CA GLY A 345 16.41 18.10 7.26
C GLY A 345 15.52 16.85 7.31
N GLN A 346 14.64 16.60 6.34
CA GLN A 346 13.78 15.42 6.27
C GLN A 346 14.25 14.43 5.20
N HIS A 347 13.89 13.15 5.37
CA HIS A 347 14.15 12.10 4.39
C HIS A 347 12.92 11.93 3.49
N VAL A 348 12.99 12.46 2.27
CA VAL A 348 11.86 12.46 1.32
C VAL A 348 12.14 11.49 0.18
N ASN A 349 11.34 10.44 0.11
CA ASN A 349 11.41 9.47 -1.00
C ASN A 349 10.68 10.00 -2.24
N VAL A 350 11.38 10.04 -3.37
CA VAL A 350 10.87 10.48 -4.68
C VAL A 350 11.14 9.41 -5.74
N GLN A 351 10.20 9.21 -6.67
CA GLN A 351 10.36 8.24 -7.76
C GLN A 351 10.13 8.86 -9.14
N LEU A 352 10.96 8.47 -10.09
CA LEU A 352 10.74 8.70 -11.52
C LEU A 352 10.06 7.46 -12.12
N ILE A 353 8.86 7.62 -12.69
CA ILE A 353 7.94 6.52 -13.00
C ILE A 353 7.61 6.53 -14.51
N HIS A 354 8.38 5.81 -15.31
CA HIS A 354 8.05 5.50 -16.71
C HIS A 354 8.62 4.13 -17.12
N SER A 355 8.19 3.60 -18.27
CA SER A 355 8.55 2.23 -18.71
C SER A 355 10.05 1.98 -18.92
N HIS A 356 10.85 3.05 -19.01
CA HIS A 356 12.31 3.02 -19.11
C HIS A 356 13.03 3.55 -17.86
N ALA A 357 12.32 3.86 -16.78
CA ALA A 357 12.94 4.42 -15.57
C ALA A 357 13.94 3.44 -14.92
N ALA A 358 13.79 2.13 -15.13
CA ALA A 358 14.81 1.15 -14.72
C ALA A 358 16.11 1.20 -15.56
N VAL A 359 16.17 2.03 -16.61
CA VAL A 359 17.25 2.11 -17.61
C VAL A 359 17.65 3.56 -17.92
N ALA A 360 17.16 4.54 -17.15
CA ALA A 360 17.52 5.94 -17.38
C ALA A 360 18.98 6.16 -16.96
N PRO A 361 19.90 6.55 -17.86
CA PRO A 361 21.28 6.88 -17.51
C PRO A 361 21.36 8.04 -16.52
N GLU A 362 20.31 8.86 -16.38
CA GLU A 362 20.22 9.91 -15.36
C GLU A 362 20.15 9.36 -13.92
N LEU A 363 19.80 8.07 -13.72
CA LEU A 363 19.95 7.37 -12.43
C LEU A 363 21.37 6.79 -12.25
N GLU A 364 22.13 6.60 -13.35
CA GLU A 364 23.54 6.20 -13.35
C GLU A 364 24.52 7.40 -13.26
N VAL A 365 24.03 8.64 -13.39
CA VAL A 365 24.84 9.87 -13.16
C VAL A 365 25.35 9.96 -11.70
N PHE A 366 24.88 9.08 -10.81
CA PHE A 366 25.39 8.93 -9.44
C PHE A 366 26.47 7.85 -9.26
N GLN A 367 27.03 7.24 -10.32
CA GLN A 367 28.03 6.17 -10.16
C GLN A 367 29.41 6.40 -10.81
N ASP A 368 29.61 7.34 -11.73
CA ASP A 368 30.90 7.46 -12.47
C ASP A 368 31.53 8.87 -12.55
N GLY A 369 31.32 9.69 -11.53
CA GLY A 369 32.07 10.95 -11.33
C GLY A 369 32.47 11.12 -9.87
N PRO A 370 33.56 11.87 -9.56
CA PRO A 370 33.88 12.20 -8.17
C PRO A 370 32.65 12.87 -7.54
N PRO A 371 32.24 12.46 -6.34
CA PRO A 371 30.94 12.79 -5.79
C PRO A 371 30.76 14.30 -5.68
N PRO A 372 29.62 14.88 -6.09
CA PRO A 372 29.27 16.23 -5.66
C PRO A 372 28.96 16.31 -4.17
N VAL A 373 28.71 15.17 -3.49
CA VAL A 373 28.52 15.13 -2.03
C VAL A 373 28.99 13.77 -1.49
N ASP A 374 30.01 13.77 -0.64
CA ASP A 374 30.51 12.60 0.10
C ASP A 374 29.51 12.23 1.22
N PRO A 375 28.87 11.04 1.22
CA PRO A 375 27.94 10.60 2.26
C PRO A 375 28.59 10.38 3.64
N LYS A 376 29.90 10.62 3.79
CA LYS A 376 30.64 10.44 5.05
C LYS A 376 31.34 11.68 5.58
N ASN A 377 31.13 12.87 5.01
CA ASN A 377 31.76 14.11 5.51
C ASN A 377 30.82 15.33 5.55
N ILE A 378 29.71 15.26 6.30
CA ILE A 378 29.03 16.48 6.81
C ILE A 378 29.28 16.55 8.33
N ALA A 379 30.52 16.91 8.68
CA ALA A 379 30.87 17.35 10.02
C ALA A 379 31.95 18.43 9.91
N ALA A 380 31.59 19.62 9.42
CA ALA A 380 32.21 20.90 9.78
C ALA A 380 31.58 22.05 8.97
N GLY A 381 30.83 22.93 9.65
CA GLY A 381 30.54 24.28 9.13
C GLY A 381 29.10 24.76 9.23
N GLY A 382 28.65 25.07 10.44
CA GLY A 382 27.60 26.03 10.82
C GLY A 382 26.38 26.29 9.92
N GLY A 383 25.22 25.82 10.39
CA GLY A 383 23.88 26.40 10.14
C GLY A 383 23.07 25.70 9.05
N ASP A 384 22.04 24.95 9.48
CA ASP A 384 20.97 24.23 8.74
C ASP A 384 21.40 23.00 7.91
N GLU A 385 20.87 21.82 8.29
CA GLU A 385 21.09 20.55 7.58
C GLU A 385 20.14 20.42 6.36
N PRO A 386 20.64 20.08 5.15
CA PRO A 386 19.82 19.93 3.95
C PRO A 386 18.92 18.67 3.99
N ALA A 387 17.80 18.68 3.25
CA ALA A 387 16.95 17.50 3.08
C ALA A 387 17.72 16.35 2.42
N THR A 388 17.40 15.11 2.78
CA THR A 388 17.89 13.92 2.04
C THR A 388 16.77 13.42 1.12
N VAL A 389 16.88 13.71 -0.18
CA VAL A 389 15.95 13.19 -1.19
C VAL A 389 16.53 11.92 -1.80
N ALA A 390 15.81 10.80 -1.69
CA ALA A 390 16.30 9.48 -2.10
C ALA A 390 15.34 8.74 -3.04
N VAL A 391 15.88 7.84 -3.86
CA VAL A 391 15.12 6.89 -4.69
C VAL A 391 15.25 5.50 -4.08
N GLU A 392 14.19 5.04 -3.44
CA GLU A 392 14.18 3.74 -2.76
C GLU A 392 13.91 2.56 -3.71
N GLU A 393 14.80 1.56 -3.69
CA GLU A 393 14.81 0.40 -4.60
C GLU A 393 13.49 -0.39 -4.56
N TRP A 394 12.85 -0.46 -3.39
CA TRP A 394 11.59 -1.19 -3.22
C TRP A 394 10.47 -0.62 -4.09
N PHE A 395 10.43 0.70 -4.26
CA PHE A 395 9.41 1.40 -5.06
C PHE A 395 9.73 1.37 -6.56
N SER A 396 10.99 1.19 -6.93
CA SER A 396 11.40 1.07 -8.33
C SER A 396 10.94 -0.25 -8.99
N LYS A 397 10.49 -1.22 -8.18
CA LYS A 397 9.91 -2.48 -8.70
C LYS A 397 8.55 -2.25 -9.38
N ARG A 398 8.24 -3.13 -10.33
CA ARG A 398 7.01 -3.06 -11.15
C ARG A 398 5.76 -2.85 -10.27
N LYS A 399 4.93 -1.86 -10.63
CA LYS A 399 3.67 -1.48 -9.96
C LYS A 399 3.80 -0.74 -8.62
N ARG A 400 5.01 -0.52 -8.11
CA ARG A 400 5.23 0.12 -6.80
C ARG A 400 5.56 1.59 -6.88
N GLY A 401 5.98 2.11 -8.04
CA GLY A 401 6.40 3.51 -8.18
C GLY A 401 5.38 4.53 -7.65
N LEU A 402 4.09 4.35 -7.97
CA LEU A 402 3.02 5.27 -7.52
C LEU A 402 2.77 5.25 -6.01
N LEU A 403 3.32 4.28 -5.27
CA LEU A 403 3.20 4.21 -3.82
C LEU A 403 4.15 5.20 -3.12
N ALA A 404 5.23 5.62 -3.78
CA ALA A 404 6.15 6.58 -3.20
C ALA A 404 5.43 7.90 -2.92
N PRO A 405 5.75 8.62 -1.82
CA PRO A 405 5.08 9.87 -1.47
C PRO A 405 5.08 10.88 -2.62
N TYR A 406 6.24 11.07 -3.25
CA TYR A 406 6.43 11.97 -4.37
C TYR A 406 6.84 11.21 -5.63
N GLY A 407 6.34 11.63 -6.79
CA GLY A 407 6.84 11.09 -8.04
C GLY A 407 6.49 11.91 -9.27
N VAL A 408 7.30 11.71 -10.30
CA VAL A 408 7.07 12.23 -11.65
C VAL A 408 6.98 11.05 -12.59
N GLY A 409 5.99 11.02 -13.47
CA GLY A 409 5.88 9.92 -14.43
C GLY A 409 5.01 10.26 -15.61
N THR A 410 4.82 9.29 -16.52
CA THR A 410 3.91 9.53 -17.65
C THR A 410 2.46 9.49 -17.21
N VAL A 411 1.63 10.29 -17.86
CA VAL A 411 0.18 10.34 -17.64
C VAL A 411 -0.47 8.96 -17.75
N ASP A 412 0.04 8.10 -18.64
CA ASP A 412 -0.40 6.70 -18.76
C ASP A 412 -0.41 5.97 -17.42
N GLN A 413 0.59 6.16 -16.55
CA GLN A 413 0.67 5.45 -15.27
C GLN A 413 -0.49 5.80 -14.34
N SER A 414 -0.94 7.06 -14.36
CA SER A 414 -2.17 7.46 -13.68
C SER A 414 -3.41 6.92 -14.39
N LEU A 415 -3.49 7.05 -15.73
CA LEU A 415 -4.66 6.59 -16.51
C LEU A 415 -4.87 5.07 -16.46
N LEU A 416 -3.82 4.29 -16.20
CA LEU A 416 -3.94 2.85 -15.93
C LEU A 416 -4.90 2.53 -14.77
N MET A 417 -5.20 3.49 -13.88
CA MET A 417 -6.20 3.34 -12.83
C MET A 417 -7.63 3.20 -13.37
N ALA A 418 -7.91 3.73 -14.56
CA ALA A 418 -9.21 3.62 -15.23
C ALA A 418 -9.34 2.34 -16.08
N LEU A 419 -8.25 1.57 -16.22
CA LEU A 419 -8.22 0.35 -17.03
C LEU A 419 -8.41 -0.91 -16.18
N GLN A 420 -8.99 -1.94 -16.80
CA GLN A 420 -9.16 -3.26 -16.20
C GLN A 420 -7.84 -4.07 -16.24
N THR A 421 -6.85 -3.63 -15.45
CA THR A 421 -5.54 -4.27 -15.36
C THR A 421 -5.30 -4.93 -14.01
N PRO A 422 -4.43 -5.96 -13.93
CA PRO A 422 -4.07 -6.54 -12.65
C PRO A 422 -3.47 -5.51 -11.69
N HIS A 423 -3.88 -5.56 -10.43
CA HIS A 423 -3.47 -4.65 -9.34
C HIS A 423 -3.82 -3.18 -9.60
N VAL A 424 -4.90 -2.90 -10.33
CA VAL A 424 -5.41 -1.53 -10.52
C VAL A 424 -5.64 -0.82 -9.18
N PHE A 425 -6.15 -1.53 -8.18
CA PHE A 425 -6.38 -1.04 -6.82
C PHE A 425 -5.09 -0.63 -6.07
N VAL A 426 -3.92 -1.20 -6.40
CA VAL A 426 -2.63 -0.74 -5.82
C VAL A 426 -2.28 0.64 -6.35
N ARG A 427 -2.58 0.92 -7.62
CA ARG A 427 -2.37 2.26 -8.21
C ARG A 427 -3.36 3.26 -7.64
N THR A 428 -4.63 2.85 -7.50
CA THR A 428 -5.65 3.66 -6.82
C THR A 428 -5.20 4.00 -5.40
N PHE A 429 -4.68 3.03 -4.65
CA PHE A 429 -4.14 3.27 -3.31
C PHE A 429 -2.91 4.18 -3.31
N GLY A 430 -1.96 4.00 -4.23
CA GLY A 430 -0.78 4.86 -4.33
C GLY A 430 -1.14 6.32 -4.61
N LEU A 431 -2.12 6.57 -5.47
CA LEU A 431 -2.61 7.92 -5.76
C LEU A 431 -3.61 8.43 -4.70
N ALA A 432 -4.18 7.56 -3.87
CA ALA A 432 -5.08 7.96 -2.81
C ALA A 432 -4.34 8.86 -1.82
N GLY A 433 -4.88 10.06 -1.60
CA GLY A 433 -4.24 11.06 -0.76
C GLY A 433 -3.06 11.77 -1.43
N LYS A 434 -2.78 11.61 -2.73
CA LYS A 434 -1.85 12.48 -3.45
C LYS A 434 -2.58 13.60 -4.16
N THR A 435 -1.95 14.77 -4.21
CA THR A 435 -2.30 15.75 -5.23
C THR A 435 -1.73 15.27 -6.56
N VAL A 436 -2.57 15.23 -7.60
CA VAL A 436 -2.17 14.81 -8.94
C VAL A 436 -2.15 16.03 -9.85
N ILE A 437 -0.99 16.31 -10.47
CA ILE A 437 -0.83 17.38 -11.43
C ILE A 437 -0.70 16.75 -12.81
N PHE A 438 -1.64 17.04 -13.69
CA PHE A 438 -1.51 16.75 -15.12
C PHE A 438 -0.88 17.97 -15.79
N ASP A 439 0.39 17.88 -16.16
CA ASP A 439 1.09 18.98 -16.83
C ASP A 439 0.97 18.85 -18.36
N GLU A 440 0.91 20.00 -19.04
CA GLU A 440 0.84 20.11 -20.51
C GLU A 440 -0.29 19.25 -21.17
N VAL A 441 -1.50 19.25 -20.59
CA VAL A 441 -2.67 18.57 -21.18
C VAL A 441 -3.07 19.23 -22.51
N HIS A 442 -3.02 18.46 -23.60
CA HIS A 442 -3.40 18.96 -24.92
C HIS A 442 -4.88 18.67 -25.24
N ALA A 443 -5.55 19.63 -25.89
CA ALA A 443 -6.96 19.50 -26.29
C ALA A 443 -7.24 18.30 -27.21
N TYR A 444 -6.23 17.82 -27.93
CA TYR A 444 -6.35 16.62 -28.77
C TYR A 444 -6.51 15.34 -27.94
N ASP A 445 -5.82 15.25 -26.79
CA ASP A 445 -5.84 14.05 -25.95
C ASP A 445 -7.18 13.85 -25.26
N THR A 446 -7.78 14.95 -24.78
CA THR A 446 -9.13 14.97 -24.18
C THR A 446 -10.24 14.79 -25.21
N TYR A 447 -10.03 15.21 -26.46
CA TYR A 447 -10.98 14.98 -27.54
C TYR A 447 -10.98 13.52 -28.01
N MET A 448 -9.81 12.87 -28.04
CA MET A 448 -9.65 11.51 -28.58
C MET A 448 -9.88 10.40 -27.55
N SER A 449 -9.92 10.74 -26.25
CA SER A 449 -10.00 9.77 -25.16
C SER A 449 -10.97 10.22 -24.07
N THR A 450 -11.70 9.26 -23.49
CA THR A 450 -12.57 9.46 -22.32
C THR A 450 -11.86 9.10 -21.00
N LEU A 451 -10.54 8.91 -21.03
CA LEU A 451 -9.75 8.48 -19.87
C LEU A 451 -9.37 9.63 -18.93
N PHE A 452 -9.36 10.87 -19.41
CA PHE A 452 -9.01 12.06 -18.62
C PHE A 452 -10.13 12.52 -17.70
#